data_AF-A0A9D6MEU7-F1
#
_entry.id   AF-A0A9D6MEU7-F1
#
_cell.length_a   1.000
_cell.length_b   1.000
_cell.length_c   1.000
_cell.angle_alpha   90.00
_cell.angle_beta   90.00
_cell.angle_gamma   90.00
#
_symmetry.space_group_name_H-M   'P 1'
#
loop_
_entity.id
_entity.type
_entity.pdbx_description
1 polymer ?
#
loop_
_entity_poly.entity_id
_entity_poly.type
_entity_poly.pdbx_seq_one_letter_code
_entity_poly.pdbx_strand_id
1 'polypeptide(L)' 'MDIGPTELIVILLIIVVLFGVGRLSKIGGELGGAIREFRKGLSGDEVEQAEKPPQGSGE' A
#
# COMPACT_ATOMS: atom_id res chain seq x y z
N MET A 1 0.55 29.44 5.28
CA MET A 1 -0.04 28.39 6.14
C MET A 1 0.13 27.11 5.36
N ASP A 2 1.32 26.55 5.45
CA ASP A 2 1.68 25.35 4.71
C ASP A 2 1.21 24.16 5.54
N ILE A 3 0.46 23.27 4.92
CA ILE A 3 0.05 22.02 5.56
C ILE A 3 1.33 21.19 5.69
N GLY A 4 1.87 21.13 6.91
CA GLY A 4 3.06 20.39 7.21
C GLY A 4 2.82 18.87 7.21
N PRO A 5 3.90 18.08 7.21
CA PRO A 5 3.78 16.63 7.36
C PRO A 5 3.06 16.24 8.65
N THR A 6 3.15 17.06 9.70
CA THR A 6 2.43 16.86 10.97
C THR A 6 0.92 16.98 10.80
N GLU A 7 0.44 18.04 10.15
CA GLU A 7 -0.98 18.24 9.86
C GLU A 7 -1.55 17.12 8.98
N LEU A 8 -0.79 16.66 7.98
CA LEU A 8 -1.20 15.53 7.13
C LEU A 8 -1.39 14.24 7.95
N ILE A 9 -0.52 13.98 8.93
CA ILE A 9 -0.65 12.80 9.81
C ILE A 9 -1.93 12.90 10.65
N VAL A 10 -2.25 14.08 11.19
CA VAL A 10 -3.47 14.29 11.98
C VAL A 10 -4.71 14.04 11.13
N ILE A 11 -4.75 14.59 9.91
CA ILE A 11 -5.85 14.38 8.96
C ILE A 11 -5.99 12.90 8.59
N LEU A 12 -4.88 12.23 8.30
CA LEU A 12 -4.86 10.81 7.98
C LEU A 12 -5.41 9.97 9.15
N LEU A 13 -5.05 10.30 10.38
CA LEU A 13 -5.54 9.62 11.57
C LEU A 13 -7.05 9.77 11.72
N ILE A 14 -7.61 10.96 11.46
CA ILE A 14 -9.06 11.18 11.46
C ILE A 14 -9.75 10.30 10.40
N ILE A 15 -9.21 10.26 9.17
CA ILE A 15 -9.75 9.42 8.09
C ILE A 15 -9.74 7.94 8.50
N VAL A 16 -8.63 7.47 9.09
CA VAL A 16 -8.51 6.08 9.57
C VAL A 16 -9.54 5.76 10.64
N VAL A 17 -9.85 6.70 11.55
CA VAL A 17 -10.86 6.51 12.59
C VAL A 17 -12.28 6.48 11.98
N LEU A 18 -12.58 7.34 11.02
CA LEU A 18 -13.90 7.40 10.37
C LEU A 18 -14.21 6.16 9.53
N PHE A 19 -13.24 5.70 8.72
CA PHE A 19 -13.43 4.56 7.83
C PHE A 19 -13.03 3.23 8.48
N GLY A 20 -12.21 3.27 9.51
CA GLY A 20 -11.59 2.11 10.15
C GLY A 20 -10.38 1.57 9.37
N VAL A 21 -9.43 0.99 10.10
CA VAL A 21 -8.22 0.37 9.53
C VAL A 21 -8.54 -0.74 8.53
N GLY A 22 -9.57 -1.56 8.78
CA GLY A 22 -9.92 -2.70 7.93
C GLY A 22 -10.41 -2.30 6.53
N ARG A 23 -11.21 -1.23 6.42
CA ARG A 23 -11.66 -0.73 5.11
C ARG A 23 -10.51 -0.10 4.33
N LEU A 24 -9.68 0.69 5.01
CA LEU A 24 -8.53 1.33 4.38
C LEU A 24 -7.49 0.30 3.89
N SER A 25 -7.20 -0.74 4.68
CA SER A 25 -6.32 -1.84 4.27
C SER A 25 -6.88 -2.65 3.10
N LYS A 26 -8.19 -2.92 3.08
CA LYS A 26 -8.83 -3.63 1.97
C LYS A 26 -8.70 -2.86 0.65
N ILE A 27 -9.05 -1.57 0.67
CA ILE A 27 -8.95 -0.69 -0.50
C ILE A 27 -7.48 -0.53 -0.91
N GLY A 28 -6.57 -0.33 0.05
CA GLY A 28 -5.13 -0.23 -0.20
C GLY A 28 -4.55 -1.48 -0.85
N GLY A 29 -4.99 -2.68 -0.42
CA GLY A 29 -4.59 -3.94 -1.04
C GLY A 29 -5.07 -4.09 -2.48
N GLU A 30 -6.35 -3.76 -2.73
CA GLU A 30 -6.94 -3.79 -4.08
C GLU A 30 -6.25 -2.80 -5.04
N LEU A 31 -6.01 -1.56 -4.58
CA LEU A 31 -5.32 -0.53 -5.35
C LEU A 31 -3.83 -0.86 -5.54
N GLY A 32 -3.17 -1.38 -4.50
CA GLY A 32 -1.76 -1.77 -4.55
C GLY A 32 -1.50 -2.89 -5.55
N GLY A 33 -2.38 -3.90 -5.57
CA GLY A 33 -2.36 -4.96 -6.58
C GLY A 33 -2.53 -4.41 -8.00
N ALA A 34 -3.51 -3.53 -8.20
CA ALA A 34 -3.74 -2.90 -9.51
C ALA A 34 -2.55 -2.06 -9.98
N ILE A 35 -1.94 -1.26 -9.09
CA ILE A 35 -0.76 -0.45 -9.39
C ILE A 35 0.46 -1.34 -9.69
N ARG A 36 0.62 -2.46 -8.97
CA ARG A 36 1.70 -3.43 -9.21
C ARG A 36 1.59 -4.05 -10.61
N GLU A 37 0.40 -4.50 -11.00
CA GLU A 37 0.16 -5.03 -12.34
C GLU A 37 0.32 -3.96 -13.43
N PHE A 38 -0.14 -2.73 -13.16
CA PHE A 38 0.08 -1.60 -14.07
C PHE A 38 1.56 -1.29 -14.27
N ARG A 39 2.36 -1.29 -13.20
CA ARG A 39 3.81 -1.11 -13.27
C ARG A 39 4.49 -2.26 -14.02
N LYS A 40 4.09 -3.52 -13.80
CA LYS A 40 4.60 -4.68 -14.55
C LYS A 40 4.35 -4.54 -16.05
N GLY A 41 3.13 -4.13 -16.43
CA GLY A 41 2.77 -3.91 -17.84
C GLY A 41 3.54 -2.77 -18.51
N LEU A 42 3.89 -1.72 -17.76
CA LEU A 42 4.69 -0.60 -18.27
C LEU A 42 6.19 -0.86 -18.29
N SER A 43 6.71 -1.65 -17.35
CA SER A 43 8.14 -1.93 -17.21
C SER A 43 8.59 -3.19 -17.95
N GLY A 44 7.68 -3.96 -18.55
CA GLY A 44 7.97 -5.14 -19.37
C GLY A 44 8.75 -6.23 -18.61
N ASP A 45 8.05 -7.20 -18.03
CA ASP A 45 8.53 -8.49 -17.47
C ASP A 45 9.75 -8.56 -16.52
N GLU A 46 10.50 -7.47 -16.28
CA GLU A 46 11.76 -7.52 -15.53
C GLU A 46 11.59 -7.32 -14.01
N VAL A 47 10.36 -7.13 -13.51
CA VAL A 47 10.08 -6.78 -12.09
C VAL A 47 9.67 -7.99 -11.23
N GLU A 48 9.86 -9.22 -11.71
CA GLU A 48 9.33 -10.41 -11.03
C GLU A 48 10.13 -10.87 -9.79
N GLN A 49 11.36 -10.38 -9.56
CA GLN A 49 12.24 -11.04 -8.58
C GLN A 49 12.22 -10.49 -7.14
N ALA A 50 11.51 -9.39 -6.84
CA ALA A 50 11.68 -8.69 -5.56
C ALA A 50 10.66 -9.02 -4.44
N GLU A 51 9.68 -9.90 -4.65
CA GLU A 51 8.55 -10.04 -3.69
C GLU A 51 8.10 -11.47 -3.39
N LYS A 52 9.02 -12.45 -3.38
CA LYS A 52 8.75 -13.65 -2.56
C LYS A 52 9.02 -13.28 -1.10
N PRO A 53 8.04 -13.34 -0.18
CA PRO A 53 8.36 -13.34 1.23
C PRO A 53 9.33 -14.51 1.49
N PRO A 54 10.29 -14.40 2.42
CA PRO A 54 11.04 -15.57 2.86
C PRO A 54 10.02 -16.61 3.29
N GLN A 55 9.95 -17.69 2.52
CA GLN A 55 9.25 -18.90 2.89
C GLN A 55 9.98 -19.42 4.12
N GLY A 56 9.47 -19.04 5.29
CA GLY A 56 9.84 -19.63 6.57
C GLY A 56 9.34 -21.06 6.59
N SER A 57 10.11 -21.95 5.98
CA SER A 57 10.24 -23.32 6.41
C SER A 57 10.66 -23.33 7.88
N GLY A 58 9.79 -23.87 8.72
CA GLY A 58 10.00 -24.08 10.15
C GLY A 58 8.77 -24.80 10.69
N GLU A 59 8.77 -26.11 10.45
CA GLU A 59 8.15 -27.21 11.23
C GLU A 59 6.85 -26.92 12.01
#